data_AF-A0A4U1CFD6-F1
#
_entry.id   AF-A0A4U1CFD6-F1
#
_cell.length_a   1.000
_cell.length_b   1.000
_cell.length_c   1.000
_cell.angle_alpha   90.00
_cell.angle_beta   90.00
_cell.angle_gamma   90.00
#
_symmetry.space_group_name_H-M   'P 1'
#
loop_
_entity.id
_entity.type
_entity.pdbx_description
1 polymer ?
#
loop_
_entity_poly.entity_id
_entity_poly.type
_entity_poly.pdbx_seq_one_letter_code
_entity_poly.pdbx_strand_id
1 'polypeptide(L)' 'MYVRFFIHLNLTFCTQCAETGVEKWIVDLSDMTCIYYDKSRTEILVECIPVP' A
#
# COMPACT_ATOMS: atom_id res chain seq x y z
N MET A 1 14.46 -4.70 -0.55
CA MET A 1 13.87 -5.85 0.18
C MET A 1 12.70 -5.41 1.10
N TYR A 2 11.98 -4.32 0.79
CA TYR A 2 10.88 -3.82 1.64
C TYR A 2 9.60 -3.45 0.85
N VAL A 3 9.45 -4.00 -0.35
CA VAL A 3 8.20 -3.89 -1.15
C VAL A 3 7.85 -5.23 -1.80
N ARG A 4 8.33 -6.33 -1.21
CA ARG A 4 8.24 -7.68 -1.78
C ARG A 4 7.42 -8.65 -0.93
N PHE A 5 6.80 -8.17 0.16
CA PHE A 5 5.94 -9.01 1.00
C PHE A 5 4.45 -8.99 0.64
N PHE A 6 4.00 -8.04 -0.19
CA PHE A 6 2.62 -8.05 -0.73
C PHE A 6 2.52 -8.01 -2.26
N ILE A 7 3.63 -7.78 -2.98
CA ILE A 7 3.64 -7.74 -4.45
C ILE A 7 4.07 -9.10 -5.01
N HIS A 8 3.25 -10.10 -4.76
CA HIS A 8 3.19 -11.26 -5.63
C HIS A 8 1.80 -11.27 -6.24
N LEU A 9 1.59 -10.49 -7.31
CA LEU A 9 0.73 -10.85 -8.46
C LEU A 9 0.59 -9.66 -9.44
N ASN A 10 1.37 -9.74 -10.53
CA ASN A 10 0.98 -9.38 -11.90
C ASN A 10 0.60 -7.90 -12.23
N LEU A 11 0.65 -7.53 -13.51
CA LEU A 11 0.20 -6.21 -14.04
C LEU A 11 -1.22 -5.84 -13.56
N THR A 12 -2.03 -6.84 -13.22
CA THR A 12 -3.39 -6.71 -12.68
C THR A 12 -3.46 -5.88 -11.40
N PHE A 13 -2.51 -6.01 -10.47
CA PHE A 13 -2.52 -5.23 -9.24
C PHE A 13 -2.21 -3.75 -9.50
N CYS A 14 -1.27 -3.45 -10.40
CA CYS A 14 -1.02 -2.07 -10.84
C CYS A 14 -2.26 -1.44 -11.48
N THR A 15 -3.01 -2.19 -12.28
CA THR A 15 -4.27 -1.71 -12.88
C THR A 15 -5.34 -1.50 -11.82
N GLN A 16 -5.49 -2.42 -10.87
CA GLN A 16 -6.47 -2.31 -9.78
C GLN A 16 -6.14 -1.16 -8.82
N CYS A 17 -4.87 -0.89 -8.51
CA CYS A 17 -4.46 0.28 -7.74
C CYS A 17 -4.77 1.59 -8.49
N ALA A 18 -4.55 1.63 -9.81
CA ALA A 18 -4.89 2.78 -10.64
C ALA A 18 -6.42 2.99 -10.74
N GLU A 19 -7.20 1.93 -10.78
CA GLU A 19 -8.68 1.96 -10.82
C GLU A 19 -9.31 2.34 -9.48
N THR A 20 -8.70 1.92 -8.36
CA THR A 20 -9.16 2.26 -7.00
C THR A 20 -8.71 3.64 -6.53
N GLY A 21 -7.88 4.33 -7.30
CA GLY A 21 -7.44 5.70 -7.04
C GLY A 21 -6.24 5.81 -6.10
N VAL A 22 -5.62 4.68 -5.71
CA VAL A 22 -4.40 4.64 -4.90
C VAL A 22 -3.21 5.12 -5.74
N GLU A 23 -2.64 6.27 -5.40
CA GLU A 23 -1.46 6.83 -6.09
C GLU A 23 -0.16 6.45 -5.38
N LYS A 24 -0.20 6.35 -4.06
CA LYS A 24 1.00 6.18 -3.22
C LYS A 24 0.67 5.36 -1.99
N TRP A 25 1.66 4.68 -1.43
CA TRP A 25 1.58 4.12 -0.10
C TRP A 25 2.85 4.43 0.71
N ILE A 26 2.70 4.51 2.03
CA ILE A 26 3.79 4.71 2.99
C ILE A 26 3.76 3.55 3.97
N VAL A 27 4.92 2.92 4.15
CA VAL A 27 5.13 1.85 5.11
C VAL A 27 5.94 2.43 6.26
N ASP A 28 5.33 2.53 7.43
CA ASP A 28 6.02 2.90 8.67
C ASP A 28 6.38 1.63 9.44
N LEU A 29 7.67 1.34 9.52
CA LEU A 29 8.19 0.19 10.27
C LEU A 29 8.33 0.48 11.76
N SER A 30 8.28 1.74 12.18
CA SER A 30 8.29 2.14 13.59
C SER A 30 6.92 1.84 14.20
N ASP A 31 5.87 2.25 13.48
CA ASP A 31 4.48 2.03 13.89
C ASP A 31 3.91 0.69 13.38
N MET A 32 4.67 -0.04 12.55
CA MET A 32 4.22 -1.26 11.88
C MET A 32 2.90 -1.04 11.12
N THR A 33 2.81 0.02 10.34
CA THR A 33 1.61 0.38 9.55
C THR A 33 1.93 0.57 8.07
N CYS A 34 0.94 0.30 7.22
CA CYS A 34 0.95 0.59 5.80
C CYS A 34 -0.24 1.48 5.47
N ILE A 35 0.02 2.69 5.00
CA ILE A 35 -0.99 3.71 4.70
C ILE A 35 -1.05 3.91 3.20
N TYR A 36 -2.23 3.75 2.61
CA TYR A 36 -2.52 3.99 1.21
C TYR A 36 -3.11 5.38 1.03
N TYR A 37 -2.63 6.09 0.01
CA TYR A 37 -3.02 7.45 -0.32
C TYR A 37 -3.62 7.52 -1.71
N ASP A 38 -4.68 8.31 -1.84
CA ASP A 38 -5.24 8.67 -3.13
C ASP A 38 -4.41 9.75 -3.85
N LYS A 39 -4.82 10.11 -5.07
CA LYS A 39 -4.20 11.21 -5.85
C LYS A 39 -4.29 12.58 -5.17
N SER A 40 -5.24 12.74 -4.26
CA SER A 40 -5.41 13.96 -3.45
C SER A 40 -4.52 13.96 -2.21
N ARG A 41 -3.68 12.93 -2.02
CA ARG A 41 -2.88 12.65 -0.81
C ARG A 41 -3.72 12.46 0.44
N THR A 42 -4.95 11.98 0.28
CA THR A 42 -5.83 11.58 1.36
C THR A 42 -5.54 10.14 1.74
N GLU A 43 -5.45 9.87 3.03
CA GLU A 43 -5.35 8.52 3.58
C GLU A 43 -6.67 7.79 3.35
N ILE A 44 -6.64 6.75 2.54
CA ILE A 44 -7.85 5.99 2.17
C ILE A 44 -7.91 4.62 2.83
N LEU A 45 -6.75 4.09 3.26
CA LEU A 45 -6.69 2.83 3.98
C LEU A 45 -5.42 2.79 4.84
N VAL A 46 -5.57 2.36 6.09
CA VAL A 46 -4.45 2.10 7.01
C VAL A 46 -4.53 0.64 7.42
N GLU A 47 -3.48 -0.11 7.15
CA GLU A 47 -3.36 -1.51 7.53
C GLU A 47 -2.23 -1.68 8.56
N CYS A 48 -2.46 -2.47 9.60
CA CYS A 48 -1.41 -2.86 10.53
C CYS A 48 -0.64 -4.04 9.95
N ILE A 49 0.68 -3.92 9.93
CA ILE A 49 1.59 -4.97 9.47
C ILE A 49 1.70 -6.01 10.59
N PRO A 50 1.36 -7.28 10.33
CA PRO A 50 1.50 -8.32 11.32
C PRO A 50 2.99 -8.54 11.65
N VAL A 51 3.33 -8.47 12.94
CA VAL A 51 4.63 -8.91 13.46
C VAL A 51 4.62 -10.43 13.68
N PRO A 52 5.77 -11.12 13.54
CA PRO A 52 5.89 -12.57 13.78
C PRO A 52 5.51 -13.00 15.19
#